data_AF-A0A7W5DCS4-F1
#
_entry.id   AF-A0A7W5DCS4-F1
#
_cell.length_a   1.000
_cell.length_b   1.000
_cell.length_c   1.000
_cell.angle_alpha   90.00
_cell.angle_beta   90.00
_cell.angle_gamma   90.00
#
_symmetry.space_group_name_H-M   'P 1'
#
loop_
_entity.id
_entity.type
_entity.pdbx_description
1 polymer ?
#
loop_
_entity_poly.entity_id
_entity_poly.type
_entity_poly.pdbx_seq_one_letter_code
_entity_poly.pdbx_strand_id
1 'polypeptide(L)'
;MKTPRQRLPRIASASQQRGFVMIISLLFLIVLTVLSISMFRSFDLQEKIAGNTLEKQRALETAQSALQYGEWWLGQGNGGTGSTCNAATDANTLSQMQVCSNALATPTTLPWTARADYLPPNMLAPGGGGLATSGDINYYKKPGLYINYLGLAPDGRSLLYRVSAFGYGGRASTAAVVQSTYQITGGNKALDQP
;
A
#
# COMPACT_ATOMS: atom_id res chain seq x y z
N MET A 1 -89.77 -15.98 38.41
CA MET A 1 -88.45 -15.40 38.76
C MET A 1 -87.82 -14.85 37.49
N LYS A 2 -87.71 -13.52 37.36
CA LYS A 2 -87.43 -12.80 36.11
C LYS A 2 -86.00 -12.23 36.20
N THR A 3 -85.04 -12.82 35.49
CA THR A 3 -83.65 -12.34 35.43
C THR A 3 -83.53 -11.19 34.41
N PRO A 4 -82.88 -10.08 34.75
CA PRO A 4 -82.73 -8.95 33.84
C PRO A 4 -81.59 -9.20 32.84
N ARG A 5 -81.83 -8.94 31.56
CA ARG A 5 -80.78 -8.92 30.52
C ARG A 5 -79.95 -7.64 30.66
N GLN A 6 -78.71 -7.75 31.11
CA GLN A 6 -77.74 -6.65 31.06
C GLN A 6 -77.32 -6.39 29.61
N ARG A 7 -77.60 -5.17 29.12
CA ARG A 7 -77.08 -4.70 27.83
C ARG A 7 -75.63 -4.28 28.03
N LEU A 8 -74.70 -4.99 27.39
CA LEU A 8 -73.30 -4.59 27.29
C LEU A 8 -73.20 -3.21 26.57
N PRO A 9 -72.39 -2.27 27.07
CA PRO A 9 -72.17 -1.01 26.38
C PRO A 9 -71.44 -1.27 25.06
N ARG A 10 -72.03 -0.80 23.96
CA ARG A 10 -71.34 -0.70 22.67
C ARG A 10 -70.14 0.22 22.85
N ILE A 11 -68.94 -0.30 22.66
CA ILE A 11 -67.73 0.51 22.50
C ILE A 11 -68.01 1.43 21.30
N ALA A 12 -68.18 2.72 21.57
CA ALA A 12 -68.36 3.72 20.54
C ALA A 12 -67.13 3.66 19.62
N SER A 13 -67.35 3.31 18.35
CA SER A 13 -66.30 3.37 17.35
C SER A 13 -65.86 4.82 17.23
N ALA A 14 -64.62 5.11 17.61
CA ALA A 14 -63.98 6.39 17.34
C ALA A 14 -63.97 6.61 15.83
N SER A 15 -64.88 7.44 15.33
CA SER A 15 -64.90 7.88 13.95
C SER A 15 -63.84 8.97 13.75
N GLN A 16 -63.12 8.84 12.63
CA GLN A 16 -62.48 9.94 11.89
C GLN A 16 -61.19 10.56 12.44
N GLN A 17 -60.17 9.74 12.72
CA GLN A 17 -58.77 10.17 12.62
C GLN A 17 -57.95 9.31 11.65
N ARG A 18 -58.49 9.07 10.44
CA ARG A 18 -57.81 8.27 9.40
C ARG A 18 -56.83 9.06 8.52
N GLY A 19 -56.82 10.39 8.59
CA GLY A 19 -55.91 11.23 7.78
C GLY A 19 -54.62 11.61 8.49
N PHE A 20 -54.68 11.95 9.77
CA PHE A 20 -53.56 12.54 10.50
C PHE A 20 -52.42 11.54 10.78
N VAL A 21 -52.77 10.27 11.03
CA VAL A 21 -51.78 9.19 11.27
C VAL A 21 -50.92 8.96 10.03
N MET A 22 -51.48 9.05 8.82
CA MET A 22 -50.73 8.94 7.56
C MET A 22 -49.74 10.09 7.36
N ILE A 23 -50.09 11.30 7.78
CA ILE A 23 -49.22 12.48 7.66
C ILE A 23 -48.05 12.36 8.64
N ILE A 24 -48.31 11.98 9.88
CA ILE A 24 -47.27 11.77 10.89
C ILE A 24 -46.35 10.62 10.50
N SER A 25 -46.90 9.49 10.03
CA SER A 25 -46.07 8.35 9.61
C SER A 25 -45.20 8.71 8.41
N LEU A 26 -45.71 9.48 7.44
CA LEU A 26 -44.93 9.98 6.32
C LEU A 26 -43.81 10.91 6.79
N LEU A 27 -44.09 11.82 7.73
CA LEU A 27 -43.10 12.74 8.27
C LEU A 27 -41.97 11.99 8.98
N PHE A 28 -42.31 11.00 9.82
CA PHE A 28 -41.31 10.13 10.44
C PHE A 28 -40.51 9.33 9.41
N LEU A 29 -41.16 8.80 8.36
CA LEU A 29 -40.48 8.07 7.28
C LEU A 29 -39.48 8.98 6.55
N ILE A 30 -39.86 10.23 6.26
CA ILE A 30 -38.96 11.21 5.65
C ILE A 30 -37.77 11.51 6.56
N VAL A 31 -37.99 11.69 7.87
CA VAL A 31 -36.89 11.91 8.82
C VAL A 31 -35.94 10.71 8.85
N LEU A 32 -36.47 9.48 8.94
CA LEU A 32 -35.66 8.25 8.94
C LEU A 32 -34.88 8.06 7.64
N THR A 33 -35.46 8.38 6.48
CA THR A 33 -34.77 8.28 5.19
C THR A 33 -33.62 9.28 5.09
N VAL A 34 -33.81 10.54 5.50
CA VAL A 34 -32.75 11.55 5.51
C VAL A 34 -31.59 11.15 6.44
N LEU A 35 -31.90 10.62 7.63
CA LEU A 35 -30.90 10.09 8.55
C LEU A 35 -30.13 8.92 7.91
N SER A 36 -30.84 7.98 7.28
CA SER A 36 -30.23 6.80 6.63
C SER A 36 -29.30 7.20 5.48
N ILE A 37 -29.72 8.13 4.62
CA ILE A 37 -28.90 8.65 3.50
C ILE A 37 -27.63 9.33 4.01
N SER A 38 -27.73 10.07 5.12
CA SER A 38 -26.58 10.74 5.74
C SER A 38 -25.51 9.74 6.23
N MET A 39 -25.94 8.60 6.76
CA MET A 39 -25.03 7.51 7.14
C MET A 39 -24.37 6.87 5.91
N PHE A 40 -25.11 6.58 4.85
CA PHE A 40 -24.57 5.99 3.62
C PHE A 40 -23.51 6.85 2.94
N ARG A 41 -23.69 8.18 2.90
CA ARG A 41 -22.66 9.10 2.38
C ARG A 41 -21.36 9.04 3.16
N SER A 42 -21.43 8.82 4.47
CA SER A 42 -20.25 8.69 5.32
C SER A 42 -19.50 7.39 5.05
N PHE A 43 -20.21 6.29 4.77
CA PHE A 43 -19.60 5.01 4.42
C PHE A 43 -18.89 5.03 3.07
N ASP A 44 -19.47 5.67 2.04
CA ASP A 44 -18.83 5.81 0.72
C ASP A 44 -17.47 6.55 0.80
N LEU A 45 -17.38 7.59 1.63
CA LEU A 45 -16.13 8.31 1.85
C LEU A 45 -15.09 7.44 2.57
N GLN A 46 -15.52 6.69 3.59
CA GLN A 46 -14.63 5.79 4.33
C GLN A 46 -14.09 4.67 3.43
N GLU A 47 -14.91 4.12 2.54
CA GLU A 47 -14.49 3.10 1.57
C GLU A 47 -13.41 3.65 0.63
N LYS A 48 -13.59 4.86 0.10
CA LYS A 48 -12.58 5.51 -0.76
C LYS A 48 -11.27 5.79 -0.03
N ILE A 49 -11.34 6.23 1.23
CA ILE A 49 -10.15 6.47 2.07
C ILE A 49 -9.44 5.14 2.37
N ALA A 50 -10.19 4.09 2.71
CA ALA A 50 -9.66 2.76 2.95
C ALA A 50 -8.98 2.21 1.68
N GLY A 51 -9.63 2.31 0.53
CA GLY A 51 -9.07 1.90 -0.76
C GLY A 51 -7.79 2.63 -1.12
N ASN A 52 -7.75 3.97 -0.98
CA ASN A 52 -6.54 4.75 -1.24
C ASN A 52 -5.41 4.42 -0.25
N THR A 53 -5.75 4.21 1.02
CA THR A 53 -4.77 3.84 2.05
C THR A 53 -4.17 2.47 1.78
N LEU A 54 -5.00 1.48 1.43
CA LEU A 54 -4.55 0.14 1.05
C LEU A 54 -3.63 0.18 -0.18
N GLU A 55 -3.99 0.95 -1.21
CA GLU A 55 -3.15 1.13 -2.39
C GLU A 55 -1.78 1.74 -2.05
N LYS A 56 -1.73 2.72 -1.14
CA LYS A 56 -0.47 3.30 -0.66
C LYS A 56 0.36 2.32 0.16
N GLN A 57 -0.26 1.54 1.04
CA GLN A 57 0.44 0.51 1.81
C GLN A 57 1.03 -0.56 0.90
N ARG A 58 0.31 -0.97 -0.14
CA ARG A 58 0.79 -1.89 -1.17
C ARG A 58 2.02 -1.33 -1.93
N ALA A 59 1.98 -0.06 -2.32
CA ALA A 59 3.13 0.58 -2.95
C ALA A 59 4.35 0.63 -2.01
N LEU A 60 4.12 0.82 -0.71
CA LEU A 60 5.18 0.80 0.30
C LEU A 60 5.77 -0.60 0.50
N GLU A 61 4.93 -1.62 0.61
CA GLU A 61 5.34 -3.02 0.79
C GLU A 61 6.23 -3.49 -0.38
N THR A 62 5.86 -3.16 -1.61
CA THR A 62 6.68 -3.48 -2.80
C THR A 62 8.02 -2.74 -2.80
N ALA A 63 8.02 -1.47 -2.39
CA ALA A 63 9.26 -0.68 -2.25
C ALA A 63 10.17 -1.26 -1.17
N GLN A 64 9.61 -1.67 -0.02
CA GLN A 64 10.34 -2.32 1.07
C GLN A 64 10.91 -3.68 0.65
N SER A 65 10.15 -4.46 -0.11
CA SER A 65 10.59 -5.75 -0.65
C SER A 65 11.83 -5.58 -1.53
N ALA A 66 11.83 -4.58 -2.41
CA ALA A 66 12.98 -4.27 -3.26
C ALA A 66 14.18 -3.72 -2.46
N LEU A 67 13.92 -2.90 -1.42
CA LEU A 67 14.97 -2.43 -0.52
C LEU A 67 15.65 -3.59 0.22
N GLN A 68 14.85 -4.47 0.82
CA GLN A 68 15.34 -5.63 1.55
C GLN A 68 16.15 -6.57 0.65
N TYR A 69 15.74 -6.74 -0.61
CA TYR A 69 16.50 -7.49 -1.60
C TYR A 69 17.88 -6.86 -1.88
N GLY A 70 17.93 -5.53 -2.03
CA GLY A 70 19.19 -4.79 -2.21
C GLY A 70 20.13 -4.92 -1.01
N GLU A 71 19.60 -4.83 0.21
CA GLU A 71 20.38 -5.03 1.45
C GLU A 71 20.87 -6.47 1.59
N TRP A 72 20.03 -7.46 1.27
CA TRP A 72 20.43 -8.87 1.25
C TRP A 72 21.58 -9.09 0.27
N TRP A 73 21.48 -8.54 -0.95
CA TRP A 73 22.52 -8.68 -1.97
C TRP A 73 23.84 -8.04 -1.55
N LEU A 74 23.78 -6.87 -0.91
CA LEU A 74 24.93 -6.22 -0.28
C LEU A 74 25.53 -7.11 0.83
N GLY A 75 24.70 -7.71 1.67
CA GLY A 75 25.10 -8.62 2.74
C GLY A 75 25.78 -9.91 2.25
N GLN A 76 25.61 -10.30 0.98
CA GLN A 76 26.34 -11.44 0.38
C GLN A 76 27.82 -11.14 0.09
N GLY A 77 28.32 -9.95 0.42
CA GLY A 77 29.70 -9.54 0.15
C GLY A 77 29.89 -8.90 -1.23
N ASN A 78 28.81 -8.52 -1.91
CA ASN A 78 28.86 -7.81 -3.20
C ASN A 78 29.08 -6.30 -3.05
N GLY A 79 29.61 -5.86 -1.90
CA GLY A 79 29.96 -4.48 -1.66
C GLY A 79 31.18 -4.05 -2.48
N GLY A 80 31.20 -2.80 -2.93
CA GLY A 80 32.33 -2.19 -3.63
C GLY A 80 32.14 -0.69 -3.82
N THR A 81 33.14 -0.01 -4.37
CA THR A 81 33.08 1.46 -4.63
C THR A 81 32.12 1.83 -5.77
N GLY A 82 31.57 0.83 -6.46
CA GLY A 82 30.58 0.97 -7.52
C GLY A 82 31.12 1.50 -8.85
N SER A 83 30.27 1.42 -9.87
CA SER A 83 30.46 1.98 -11.20
C SER A 83 29.46 3.10 -11.46
N THR A 84 29.62 3.86 -12.55
CA THR A 84 28.63 4.86 -12.94
C THR A 84 27.36 4.17 -13.46
N CYS A 85 26.25 4.34 -12.75
CA CYS A 85 24.96 3.81 -13.15
C CYS A 85 24.19 4.84 -13.98
N ASN A 86 23.85 4.47 -15.22
CA ASN A 86 23.12 5.32 -16.17
C ASN A 86 21.92 4.62 -16.84
N ALA A 87 21.70 3.33 -16.57
CA ALA A 87 20.70 2.51 -17.23
C ALA A 87 19.90 1.65 -16.24
N ALA A 88 18.77 1.14 -16.71
CA ALA A 88 17.99 0.16 -15.98
C ALA A 88 18.59 -1.25 -16.17
N THR A 89 18.74 -2.00 -15.10
CA THR A 89 19.18 -3.40 -15.09
C THR A 89 18.12 -4.30 -14.44
N ASP A 90 18.20 -5.61 -14.64
CA ASP A 90 17.29 -6.55 -13.97
C ASP A 90 17.94 -7.11 -12.70
N ALA A 91 17.40 -6.75 -11.54
CA ALA A 91 17.90 -7.19 -10.24
C ALA A 91 17.74 -8.70 -10.01
N ASN A 92 16.83 -9.36 -10.74
CA ASN A 92 16.66 -10.82 -10.66
C ASN A 92 17.86 -11.59 -11.20
N THR A 93 18.70 -10.96 -12.03
CA THR A 93 19.94 -11.53 -12.53
C THR A 93 21.10 -10.96 -11.72
N LEU A 94 21.64 -11.76 -10.80
CA LEU A 94 22.64 -11.32 -9.82
C LEU A 94 23.89 -10.65 -10.45
N SER A 95 24.26 -11.03 -11.68
CA SER A 95 25.40 -10.43 -12.40
C SER A 95 25.14 -9.02 -12.95
N GLN A 96 23.87 -8.60 -13.03
CA GLN A 96 23.48 -7.27 -13.48
C GLN A 96 23.27 -6.28 -12.33
N MET A 97 23.26 -6.78 -11.08
CA MET A 97 23.28 -5.93 -9.90
C MET A 97 24.64 -5.28 -9.75
N GLN A 98 24.63 -3.99 -9.41
CA GLN A 98 25.83 -3.20 -9.25
C GLN A 98 25.61 -2.11 -8.20
N VAL A 99 26.69 -1.71 -7.55
CA VAL A 99 26.74 -0.51 -6.73
C VAL A 99 27.01 0.68 -7.64
N CYS A 100 26.34 1.80 -7.39
CA CYS A 100 26.49 3.04 -8.13
C CYS A 100 27.40 4.02 -7.38
N SER A 101 28.35 4.63 -8.08
CA SER A 101 29.22 5.68 -7.53
C SER A 101 28.62 7.09 -7.66
N ASN A 102 27.64 7.27 -8.55
CA ASN A 102 26.90 8.51 -8.71
C ASN A 102 25.64 8.53 -7.85
N ALA A 103 25.35 9.69 -7.25
CA ALA A 103 24.08 9.88 -6.55
C ALA A 103 22.92 9.96 -7.55
N LEU A 104 21.74 9.51 -7.09
CA LEU A 104 20.48 9.71 -7.81
C LEU A 104 20.15 11.21 -7.89
N ALA A 105 20.02 11.74 -9.10
CA ALA A 105 19.75 13.16 -9.32
C ALA A 105 18.36 13.59 -8.81
N THR A 106 17.34 12.74 -8.99
CA THR A 106 15.96 13.04 -8.61
C THR A 106 15.28 11.84 -7.92
N PRO A 107 15.55 11.62 -6.62
CA PRO A 107 15.02 10.46 -5.90
C PRO A 107 13.48 10.48 -5.76
N THR A 108 12.86 11.65 -5.82
CA THR A 108 11.40 11.82 -5.65
C THR A 108 10.60 11.68 -6.94
N THR A 109 11.24 11.78 -8.12
CA THR A 109 10.55 11.71 -9.41
C THR A 109 10.74 10.33 -10.01
N LEU A 110 9.66 9.56 -10.10
CA LEU A 110 9.65 8.26 -10.73
C LEU A 110 9.18 8.36 -12.19
N PRO A 111 9.65 7.48 -13.09
CA PRO A 111 10.65 6.43 -12.87
C PRO A 111 12.09 6.95 -12.93
N TRP A 112 13.00 6.33 -12.18
CA TRP A 112 14.45 6.64 -12.26
C TRP A 112 15.05 6.07 -13.55
N THR A 113 15.93 6.81 -14.24
CA THR A 113 16.60 6.30 -15.45
C THR A 113 17.56 5.15 -15.13
N ALA A 114 18.39 5.33 -14.10
CA ALA A 114 19.28 4.31 -13.58
C ALA A 114 18.65 3.61 -12.37
N ARG A 115 18.49 2.29 -12.44
CA ARG A 115 17.80 1.47 -11.43
C ARG A 115 18.04 -0.01 -11.69
N ALA A 116 17.92 -0.85 -10.67
CA ALA A 116 17.83 -2.29 -10.80
C ALA A 116 16.38 -2.71 -10.52
N ASP A 117 15.68 -3.19 -11.54
CA ASP A 117 14.29 -3.58 -11.46
C ASP A 117 14.17 -4.99 -10.86
N TYR A 118 13.47 -5.12 -9.74
CA TYR A 118 13.29 -6.39 -9.01
C TYR A 118 11.87 -6.90 -9.20
N LEU A 119 11.70 -8.20 -9.53
CA LEU A 119 10.38 -8.81 -9.66
C LEU A 119 10.30 -10.01 -8.72
N PRO A 120 9.65 -9.87 -7.56
CA PRO A 120 9.44 -10.99 -6.66
C PRO A 120 8.72 -12.15 -7.37
N PRO A 121 9.01 -13.43 -7.03
CA PRO A 121 8.47 -14.60 -7.73
C PRO A 121 6.93 -14.67 -7.82
N ASN A 122 6.22 -14.09 -6.86
CA ASN A 122 4.75 -14.10 -6.79
C ASN A 122 4.12 -12.74 -7.16
N MET A 123 4.88 -11.81 -7.73
CA MET A 123 4.39 -10.49 -8.09
C MET A 123 4.05 -10.42 -9.58
N LEU A 124 2.83 -9.98 -9.90
CA LEU A 124 2.39 -9.74 -11.27
C LEU A 124 2.33 -8.24 -11.55
N ALA A 125 3.13 -7.74 -12.49
CA ALA A 125 3.15 -6.34 -12.88
C ALA A 125 2.85 -6.14 -14.39
N PRO A 126 1.65 -6.52 -14.87
CA PRO A 126 1.32 -6.49 -16.30
C PRO A 126 1.06 -5.07 -16.87
N GLY A 127 1.16 -4.00 -16.06
CA GLY A 127 0.94 -2.64 -16.56
C GLY A 127 -0.44 -2.04 -16.27
N GLY A 128 -1.31 -2.73 -15.53
CA GLY A 128 -2.76 -2.50 -15.65
C GLY A 128 -3.62 -2.46 -14.40
N GLY A 129 -3.07 -2.65 -13.19
CA GLY A 129 -3.91 -2.70 -11.98
C GLY A 129 -4.97 -3.82 -11.98
N GLY A 130 -5.78 -3.88 -10.92
CA GLY A 130 -6.88 -4.86 -10.80
C GLY A 130 -6.45 -6.20 -10.21
N LEU A 131 -7.32 -7.21 -10.35
CA LEU A 131 -7.07 -8.57 -9.89
C LEU A 131 -6.58 -9.44 -11.07
N ALA A 132 -5.54 -10.22 -10.82
CA ALA A 132 -5.14 -11.32 -11.66
C ALA A 132 -6.19 -12.44 -11.62
N THR A 133 -6.18 -13.29 -12.63
CA THR A 133 -7.07 -14.47 -12.71
C THR A 133 -6.86 -15.45 -11.54
N SER A 134 -5.71 -15.39 -10.86
CA SER A 134 -5.41 -16.13 -9.64
C SER A 134 -6.05 -15.55 -8.36
N GLY A 135 -6.68 -14.38 -8.44
CA GLY A 135 -7.15 -13.61 -7.28
C GLY A 135 -6.07 -12.72 -6.65
N ASP A 136 -4.83 -12.76 -7.15
CA ASP A 136 -3.76 -11.85 -6.74
C ASP A 136 -3.96 -10.45 -7.33
N ILE A 137 -3.20 -9.46 -6.85
CA ILE A 137 -3.34 -8.08 -7.31
C ILE A 137 -2.27 -7.76 -8.34
N ASN A 138 -2.70 -7.15 -9.44
CA ASN A 138 -1.85 -6.66 -10.49
C ASN A 138 -1.28 -5.30 -10.11
N TYR A 139 0.03 -5.18 -10.28
CA TYR A 139 0.75 -3.94 -10.07
C TYR A 139 0.93 -3.17 -11.38
N TYR A 140 1.05 -1.85 -11.28
CA TYR A 140 1.26 -1.01 -12.46
C TYR A 140 2.64 -1.24 -13.09
N LYS A 141 3.71 -1.33 -12.30
CA LYS A 141 5.07 -1.62 -12.78
C LYS A 141 5.86 -2.41 -11.75
N LYS A 142 6.90 -3.11 -12.20
CA LYS A 142 7.86 -3.78 -11.33
C LYS A 142 8.55 -2.75 -10.42
N PRO A 143 8.80 -3.08 -9.14
CA PRO A 143 9.55 -2.22 -8.24
C PRO A 143 11.02 -2.18 -8.68
N GLY A 144 11.73 -1.17 -8.22
CA GLY A 144 13.14 -1.00 -8.53
C GLY A 144 13.91 -0.51 -7.32
N LEU A 145 15.20 -0.79 -7.33
CA LEU A 145 16.15 -0.38 -6.30
C LEU A 145 17.35 0.32 -6.92
N TYR A 146 18.07 1.07 -6.10
CA TYR A 146 19.26 1.79 -6.46
C TYR A 146 20.19 1.82 -5.26
N ILE A 147 21.42 1.37 -5.45
CA ILE A 147 22.41 1.30 -4.38
C ILE A 147 23.48 2.34 -4.69
N ASN A 148 23.59 3.38 -3.88
CA ASN A 148 24.60 4.41 -4.01
C ASN A 148 25.70 4.22 -2.95
N TYR A 149 26.96 4.19 -3.35
CA TYR A 149 28.08 4.24 -2.43
C TYR A 149 28.22 5.65 -1.83
N LEU A 150 28.27 5.75 -0.50
CA LEU A 150 28.42 7.03 0.21
C LEU A 150 29.86 7.31 0.63
N GLY A 151 30.70 6.28 0.72
CA GLY A 151 32.07 6.39 1.20
C GLY A 151 32.39 5.42 2.32
N LEU A 152 33.56 5.62 2.93
CA LEU A 152 33.98 4.90 4.13
C LEU A 152 33.33 5.52 5.38
N ALA A 153 33.05 4.67 6.35
CA ALA A 153 32.60 5.10 7.67
C ALA A 153 33.73 5.82 8.42
N PRO A 154 33.42 6.57 9.49
CA PRO A 154 34.43 7.29 10.27
C PRO A 154 35.55 6.40 10.85
N ASP A 155 35.29 5.09 10.96
CA ASP A 155 36.25 4.07 11.37
C ASP A 155 37.25 3.66 10.26
N GLY A 156 37.04 4.13 9.03
CA GLY A 156 37.85 3.81 7.85
C GLY A 156 37.79 2.34 7.42
N ARG A 157 36.92 1.51 8.01
CA ARG A 157 36.89 0.05 7.84
C ARG A 157 35.56 -0.47 7.33
N SER A 158 34.50 0.32 7.41
CA SER A 158 33.21 -0.04 6.86
C SER A 158 32.86 0.81 5.64
N LEU A 159 32.18 0.21 4.68
CA LEU A 159 31.63 0.88 3.50
C LEU A 159 30.18 1.26 3.80
N LEU A 160 29.83 2.53 3.60
CA LEU A 160 28.45 3.01 3.67
C LEU A 160 27.81 3.01 2.30
N TYR A 161 26.59 2.50 2.27
CA TYR A 161 25.72 2.48 1.11
C TYR A 161 24.40 3.13 1.46
N ARG A 162 23.81 3.81 0.48
CA ARG A 162 22.43 4.28 0.52
C ARG A 162 21.63 3.43 -0.45
N VAL A 163 20.71 2.63 0.09
CA VAL A 163 19.80 1.80 -0.68
C VAL A 163 18.49 2.57 -0.80
N SER A 164 18.18 3.00 -2.01
CA SER A 164 16.91 3.64 -2.35
C SER A 164 16.08 2.63 -3.14
N ALA A 165 14.80 2.49 -2.82
CA ALA A 165 13.91 1.62 -3.59
C ALA A 165 12.56 2.30 -3.81
N PHE A 166 11.89 1.92 -4.88
CA PHE A 166 10.55 2.38 -5.19
C PHE A 166 9.64 1.21 -5.54
N GLY A 167 8.35 1.42 -5.30
CA GLY A 167 7.29 0.48 -5.60
C GLY A 167 6.07 1.21 -6.13
N TYR A 168 5.29 0.52 -6.94
CA TYR A 168 4.01 1.00 -7.46
C TYR A 168 2.86 0.19 -6.86
N GLY A 169 1.71 0.83 -6.68
CA GLY A 169 0.45 0.15 -6.40
C GLY A 169 -0.22 -0.36 -7.69
N GLY A 170 -1.55 -0.45 -7.67
CA GLY A 170 -2.34 -0.80 -8.86
C GLY A 170 -2.45 0.31 -9.90
N ARG A 171 -2.01 1.55 -9.58
CA ARG A 171 -2.07 2.71 -10.48
C ARG A 171 -0.71 3.40 -10.62
N ALA A 172 -0.49 4.07 -11.75
CA ALA A 172 0.71 4.87 -12.02
C ALA A 172 0.93 6.02 -11.03
N SER A 173 -0.16 6.61 -10.53
CA SER A 173 -0.15 7.71 -9.57
C SER A 173 0.08 7.27 -8.12
N THR A 174 0.02 5.96 -7.84
CA THR A 174 0.26 5.40 -6.52
C THR A 174 1.66 4.79 -6.51
N ALA A 175 2.64 5.56 -6.05
CA ALA A 175 4.00 5.08 -5.89
C ALA A 175 4.56 5.47 -4.52
N ALA A 176 5.48 4.66 -4.01
CA ALA A 176 6.21 4.93 -2.78
C ALA A 176 7.71 4.80 -3.04
N VAL A 177 8.50 5.64 -2.37
CA VAL A 177 9.95 5.59 -2.37
C VAL A 177 10.42 5.45 -0.93
N VAL A 178 11.29 4.48 -0.68
CA VAL A 178 11.92 4.23 0.61
C VAL A 178 13.43 4.33 0.47
N GLN A 179 14.10 4.71 1.55
CA GLN A 179 15.54 4.84 1.57
C GLN A 179 16.09 4.35 2.91
N SER A 180 17.13 3.53 2.85
CA SER A 180 17.89 3.02 3.97
C SER A 180 19.38 3.32 3.78
N THR A 181 20.10 3.45 4.88
CA THR A 181 21.57 3.52 4.87
C THR A 181 22.10 2.23 5.47
N TYR A 182 22.89 1.50 4.70
CA TYR A 182 23.42 0.19 5.06
C TYR A 182 24.94 0.27 5.19
N GLN A 183 25.48 -0.29 6.27
CA GLN A 183 26.91 -0.33 6.53
C GLN A 183 27.40 -1.77 6.42
N ILE A 184 28.47 -1.99 5.65
CA ILE A 184 29.16 -3.28 5.57
C ILE A 184 30.55 -3.11 6.17
N THR A 185 30.82 -3.84 7.24
CA THR A 185 32.17 -3.93 7.80
C THR A 185 32.90 -5.09 7.14
N GLY A 186 34.08 -4.83 6.58
CA GLY A 186 34.95 -5.90 6.09
C GLY A 186 35.30 -6.84 7.25
N GLY A 187 34.82 -8.08 7.19
CA GLY A 187 35.19 -9.11 8.16
C GLY A 187 36.64 -9.50 7.95
N ASN A 188 37.54 -9.06 8.82
CA ASN A 188 38.90 -9.58 8.85
C ASN A 188 38.83 -11.03 9.35
N LYS A 189 38.74 -12.00 8.43
CA LYS A 189 38.98 -13.41 8.78
C LYS A 189 40.45 -13.53 9.12
N ALA A 190 40.75 -13.89 10.37
CA ALA A 190 42.13 -14.14 10.78
C ALA A 190 42.69 -15.31 9.93
N LEU A 191 43.89 -15.10 9.38
CA LEU A 191 44.61 -16.07 8.53
C LEU A 191 45.29 -17.17 9.35
N ASP A 192 45.02 -17.28 10.65
CA ASP A 192 45.74 -18.13 11.61
C ASP A 192 44.97 -19.38 12.06
N GLN A 193 43.84 -19.72 11.44
CA GLN A 193 43.22 -21.02 11.64
C GLN A 193 43.56 -21.99 10.50
N PRO A 194 44.29 -23.08 10.77
CA PRO A 194 44.56 -24.14 9.78
C PRO A 194 43.29 -24.88 9.37
#